data_AF-A0A830BAE8-F1
#
_entry.id   AF-A0A830BAE8-F1
#
_cell.length_a   1.000
_cell.length_b   1.000
_cell.length_c   1.000
_cell.angle_alpha   90.00
_cell.angle_beta   90.00
_cell.angle_gamma   90.00
#
_symmetry.space_group_name_H-M   'P 1'
#
loop_
_entity.id
_entity.type
_entity.pdbx_description
1 polymer ?
#
loop_
_entity_poly.entity_id
_entity_poly.type
_entity_poly.pdbx_seq_one_letter_code
_entity_poly.pdbx_strand_id
1 'polypeptide(L)'
;MARLLSRSTRQLYAGQSVLRSEYVIPARSFAKGAGSAPTALKGDVFILVLNAVDNCTEVSWCFRTLLKAYSIVKSCGPTLHLIDGFVQALGIFLEVKKKFETAIGVLRKEKITLDPNDPTAVAEYAKVMKTVREKADLFSESQRIKYTIETRTQDIPDARSYLLALKDIRVKRGLVDELGAEAMMMDALDKVEKELKKPLLRNDKKGMALLKAEFDKVNQKLGIRKEDLPKYEEQLELKIAKAQLEELKKDAVEAMDTQKKREEFKDEEMPDVKSLDIRNFI
;
A
#
# COMPACT_ATOMS: atom_id res chain seq x y z
N MET A 1 -8.56 -31.66 8.15
CA MET A 1 -7.30 -31.17 7.54
C MET A 1 -7.23 -29.65 7.69
N ALA A 2 -6.74 -29.15 8.83
CA ALA A 2 -6.90 -27.75 9.25
C ALA A 2 -5.55 -27.09 9.67
N ARG A 3 -4.49 -27.22 8.87
CA ARG A 3 -3.16 -26.65 9.18
C ARG A 3 -2.43 -25.98 7.99
N LEU A 4 -3.16 -25.53 6.96
CA LEU A 4 -2.55 -24.99 5.73
C LEU A 4 -2.70 -23.48 5.49
N LEU A 5 -3.40 -22.73 6.36
CA LEU A 5 -3.60 -21.26 6.19
C LEU A 5 -2.75 -20.39 7.12
N SER A 6 -1.83 -20.97 7.89
CA SER A 6 -1.19 -20.27 9.03
C SER A 6 0.17 -19.62 8.72
N ARG A 7 0.73 -19.73 7.51
CA ARG A 7 2.11 -19.27 7.25
C ARG A 7 2.30 -18.19 6.17
N SER A 8 1.29 -17.89 5.35
CA SER A 8 1.45 -16.91 4.26
C SER A 8 1.30 -15.44 4.69
N THR A 9 0.68 -15.14 5.83
CA THR A 9 0.45 -13.75 6.27
C THR A 9 1.66 -13.11 6.97
N ARG A 10 2.62 -13.91 7.45
CA ARG A 10 3.86 -13.39 8.08
C ARG A 10 4.97 -13.02 7.08
N GLN A 11 4.80 -13.35 5.80
CA GLN A 11 5.79 -13.01 4.77
C GLN A 11 5.48 -11.71 4.01
N LEU A 12 4.38 -11.03 4.35
CA LEU A 12 4.07 -9.68 3.84
C LEU A 12 4.62 -8.54 4.72
N TYR A 13 5.25 -8.86 5.87
CA TYR A 13 5.90 -7.89 6.77
C TYR A 13 7.42 -8.07 6.91
N ALA A 14 8.05 -8.95 6.13
CA ALA A 14 9.50 -9.12 6.12
C ALA A 14 10.15 -8.34 4.96
N GLY A 15 10.07 -7.02 5.05
CA GLY A 15 10.75 -6.06 4.18
C GLY A 15 11.74 -5.16 4.93
N GLN A 16 12.30 -5.62 6.06
CA GLN A 16 13.41 -4.93 6.71
C GLN A 16 14.72 -5.26 6.00
N SER A 17 15.14 -4.40 5.05
CA SER A 17 16.55 -4.22 4.65
C SER A 17 16.72 -3.05 3.67
N VAL A 18 16.50 -1.80 4.13
CA VAL A 18 17.39 -0.67 3.75
C VAL A 18 17.56 0.25 4.96
N LEU A 19 18.13 -0.29 6.03
CA LEU A 19 18.90 0.50 6.98
C LEU A 19 20.37 0.30 6.60
N ARG A 20 20.95 1.27 5.88
CA ARG A 20 22.37 1.57 6.09
C ARG A 20 22.43 2.52 7.29
N SER A 21 23.13 2.10 8.34
CA SER A 21 23.25 2.80 9.62
C SER A 21 24.31 3.90 9.63
N GLU A 22 24.56 4.54 8.49
CA GLU A 22 25.51 5.65 8.39
C GLU A 22 24.73 6.84 7.81
N TYR A 23 24.82 8.00 8.47
CA TYR A 23 24.00 9.21 8.29
C TYR A 23 22.68 9.25 9.07
N VAL A 24 22.79 9.15 10.40
CA VAL A 24 21.80 9.69 11.34
C VAL A 24 21.82 11.22 11.22
N ILE A 25 20.80 11.81 10.59
CA ILE A 25 20.40 13.20 10.86
C ILE A 25 19.01 13.12 11.52
N PRO A 26 18.90 13.34 12.84
CA PRO A 26 17.62 13.28 13.52
C PRO A 26 16.81 14.53 13.13
N ALA A 27 15.68 14.34 12.46
CA ALA A 27 14.70 15.39 12.18
C ALA A 27 13.91 15.81 13.44
N ARG A 28 14.59 16.00 14.59
CA ARG A 28 13.98 16.43 15.87
C ARG A 28 14.06 17.95 16.11
N SER A 29 14.26 18.75 15.07
CA SER A 29 14.61 20.16 15.27
C SER A 29 13.78 21.16 14.46
N PHE A 30 12.45 21.03 14.40
CA PHE A 30 11.59 22.17 14.01
C PHE A 30 10.23 22.12 14.72
N ALA A 31 10.21 22.48 16.00
CA ALA A 31 9.11 23.20 16.66
C ALA A 31 9.43 23.33 18.16
N LYS A 32 10.04 24.45 18.55
CA LYS A 32 10.12 24.86 19.96
C LYS A 32 9.39 26.19 20.11
N GLY A 33 8.37 26.21 20.97
CA GLY A 33 7.52 27.35 21.33
C GLY A 33 6.07 27.17 20.85
N ALA A 34 5.01 27.19 21.67
CA ALA A 34 4.86 27.46 23.11
C ALA A 34 3.57 26.77 23.62
N GLY A 35 3.53 26.43 24.92
CA GLY A 35 2.29 26.34 25.72
C GLY A 35 1.51 25.01 25.76
N SER A 36 1.77 24.22 26.81
CA SER A 36 0.88 23.30 27.56
C SER A 36 -0.08 22.33 26.82
N ALA A 37 0.42 21.12 26.49
CA ALA A 37 -0.26 19.81 26.58
C ALA A 37 0.78 18.68 26.33
N PRO A 38 0.66 17.46 26.91
CA PRO A 38 1.73 16.45 26.84
C PRO A 38 2.00 16.00 25.39
N THR A 39 3.23 16.21 24.94
CA THR A 39 3.65 16.17 23.52
C THR A 39 4.03 14.77 23.02
N ALA A 40 3.76 13.70 23.78
CA ALA A 40 4.40 12.40 23.54
C ALA A 40 3.64 11.44 22.59
N LEU A 41 2.35 11.65 22.32
CA LEU A 41 1.53 10.68 21.54
C LEU A 41 1.24 11.12 20.10
N LYS A 42 1.55 12.37 19.75
CA LYS A 42 1.21 12.92 18.42
C LYS A 42 2.09 12.40 17.28
N GLY A 43 3.31 11.92 17.61
CA GLY A 43 4.30 11.48 16.62
C GLY A 43 4.17 10.01 16.21
N ASP A 44 3.74 9.14 17.12
CA ASP A 44 3.71 7.69 16.86
C ASP A 44 2.40 7.29 16.14
N VAL A 45 1.29 7.97 16.42
CA VAL A 45 0.04 7.87 15.62
C VAL A 45 0.23 8.40 14.19
N PHE A 46 1.17 9.33 13.99
CA PHE A 46 1.51 9.88 12.68
C PHE A 46 2.18 8.83 11.77
N ILE A 47 3.00 7.93 12.34
CA ILE A 47 3.59 6.80 11.61
C ILE A 47 2.53 5.73 11.31
N LEU A 48 1.60 5.49 12.24
CA LEU A 48 0.47 4.58 12.04
C LEU A 48 -0.49 4.99 10.93
N VAL A 49 -0.76 6.28 10.75
CA VAL A 49 -1.57 6.77 9.61
C VAL A 49 -0.78 6.66 8.30
N LEU A 50 0.54 6.86 8.34
CA LEU A 50 1.40 6.68 7.16
C LEU A 50 1.56 5.20 6.76
N ASN A 51 1.56 4.27 7.73
CA ASN A 51 1.50 2.83 7.51
C ASN A 51 0.07 2.38 7.15
N ALA A 52 -1.00 2.97 7.69
CA ALA A 52 -2.36 2.65 7.24
C ALA A 52 -2.64 3.12 5.78
N VAL A 53 -1.84 4.08 5.30
CA VAL A 53 -1.77 4.53 3.89
C VAL A 53 -0.74 3.70 3.08
N ASP A 54 -0.32 2.54 3.62
CA ASP A 54 0.87 1.77 3.27
C ASP A 54 1.25 1.76 1.78
N ASN A 55 2.56 1.87 1.58
CA ASN A 55 3.30 1.84 0.31
C ASN A 55 3.33 3.13 -0.52
N CYS A 56 3.41 4.29 0.12
CA CYS A 56 3.93 5.47 -0.55
C CYS A 56 5.47 5.45 -0.58
N THR A 57 6.04 4.53 -1.37
CA THR A 57 7.40 4.71 -1.92
C THR A 57 7.51 6.10 -2.55
N GLU A 58 6.40 6.64 -3.08
CA GLU A 58 6.28 8.00 -3.58
C GLU A 58 6.43 9.10 -2.51
N VAL A 59 5.90 8.98 -1.29
CA VAL A 59 6.08 10.03 -0.26
C VAL A 59 7.52 10.05 0.27
N SER A 60 8.10 8.87 0.54
CA SER A 60 9.49 8.77 0.97
C SER A 60 10.45 9.23 -0.14
N TRP A 61 10.14 8.90 -1.40
CA TRP A 61 10.91 9.35 -2.56
C TRP A 61 10.74 10.86 -2.79
N CYS A 62 9.53 11.40 -2.73
CA CYS A 62 9.26 12.83 -2.86
C CYS A 62 9.99 13.65 -1.79
N PHE A 63 9.97 13.19 -0.54
CA PHE A 63 10.67 13.89 0.55
C PHE A 63 12.19 13.86 0.37
N ARG A 64 12.77 12.74 -0.06
CA ARG A 64 14.21 12.64 -0.38
C ARG A 64 14.59 13.47 -1.60
N THR A 65 13.74 13.52 -2.63
CA THR A 65 13.95 14.31 -3.85
C THR A 65 13.85 15.81 -3.55
N LEU A 66 12.90 16.24 -2.72
CA LEU A 66 12.78 17.62 -2.25
C LEU A 66 14.00 18.07 -1.44
N LEU A 67 14.49 17.23 -0.51
CA LEU A 67 15.69 17.53 0.28
C LEU A 67 16.95 17.64 -0.59
N LYS A 68 17.10 16.76 -1.60
CA LYS A 68 18.20 16.83 -2.55
C LYS A 68 18.10 18.06 -3.46
N ALA A 69 16.92 18.36 -4.00
CA ALA A 69 16.69 19.54 -4.84
C ALA A 69 16.97 20.83 -4.06
N TYR A 70 16.49 20.94 -2.82
CA TYR A 70 16.76 22.09 -1.95
C TYR A 70 18.26 22.28 -1.66
N SER A 71 18.99 21.19 -1.43
CA SER A 71 20.45 21.25 -1.22
C SER A 71 21.22 21.69 -2.48
N ILE A 72 20.79 21.27 -3.67
CA ILE A 72 21.44 21.60 -4.94
C ILE A 72 21.12 23.05 -5.37
N VAL A 73 19.88 23.51 -5.19
CA VAL A 73 19.47 24.91 -5.43
C VAL A 73 20.29 25.87 -4.56
N LYS A 74 20.59 25.47 -3.32
CA LYS A 74 21.41 26.26 -2.39
C LYS A 74 22.88 26.36 -2.81
N SER A 75 23.41 25.37 -3.55
CA SER A 75 24.84 25.32 -3.92
C SER A 75 25.17 25.82 -5.33
N CYS A 76 24.22 25.80 -6.28
CA CYS A 76 24.54 26.04 -7.70
C CYS A 76 24.01 27.36 -8.30
N GLY A 77 23.23 28.15 -7.57
CA GLY A 77 22.55 29.31 -8.17
C GLY A 77 21.45 28.92 -9.16
N PRO A 78 20.55 29.85 -9.55
CA PRO A 78 19.33 29.51 -10.27
C PRO A 78 19.58 29.32 -11.77
N THR A 79 19.82 28.08 -12.20
CA THR A 79 19.65 27.67 -13.61
C THR A 79 18.20 27.27 -13.89
N LEU A 80 17.65 27.67 -15.04
CA LEU A 80 16.23 27.52 -15.40
C LEU A 80 15.66 26.09 -15.23
N HIS A 81 16.44 25.05 -15.59
CA HIS A 81 16.04 23.64 -15.42
C HIS A 81 15.88 23.19 -13.95
N LEU A 82 16.54 23.86 -13.00
CA LEU A 82 16.36 23.59 -11.56
C LEU A 82 15.07 24.21 -11.01
N ILE A 83 14.56 25.26 -11.65
CA ILE A 83 13.30 25.92 -11.28
C ILE A 83 12.12 25.04 -11.68
N ASP A 84 12.14 24.46 -12.89
CA ASP A 84 11.07 23.56 -13.36
C ASP A 84 10.93 22.30 -12.49
N GLY A 85 12.06 21.66 -12.15
CA GLY A 85 12.06 20.50 -11.25
C GLY A 85 11.58 20.83 -9.83
N PHE A 86 11.88 22.02 -9.32
CA PHE A 86 11.39 22.50 -8.02
C PHE A 86 9.88 22.78 -8.04
N VAL A 87 9.38 23.42 -9.10
CA VAL A 87 7.94 23.68 -9.30
C VAL A 87 7.16 22.37 -9.38
N GLN A 88 7.67 21.37 -10.11
CA GLN A 88 7.04 20.06 -10.19
C GLN A 88 7.00 19.35 -8.84
N ALA A 89 8.10 19.38 -8.08
CA ALA A 89 8.17 18.77 -6.75
C ALA A 89 7.22 19.46 -5.74
N LEU A 90 7.10 20.80 -5.83
CA LEU A 90 6.11 21.56 -5.05
C LEU A 90 4.68 21.18 -5.43
N GLY A 91 4.39 21.00 -6.71
CA GLY A 91 3.08 20.53 -7.18
C GLY A 91 2.71 19.17 -6.58
N ILE A 92 3.63 18.20 -6.64
CA ILE A 92 3.44 16.87 -6.05
C ILE A 92 3.25 16.97 -4.53
N PHE A 93 4.05 17.79 -3.84
CA PHE A 93 3.92 17.99 -2.40
C PHE A 93 2.54 18.55 -2.01
N LEU A 94 2.04 19.55 -2.75
CA LEU A 94 0.72 20.13 -2.51
C LEU A 94 -0.39 19.12 -2.76
N GLU A 95 -0.26 18.28 -3.79
CA GLU A 95 -1.21 17.19 -4.05
C GLU A 95 -1.23 16.18 -2.90
N VAL A 96 -0.05 15.67 -2.49
CA VAL A 96 0.08 14.73 -1.36
C VAL A 96 -0.49 15.33 -0.07
N LYS A 97 -0.16 16.60 0.22
CA LYS A 97 -0.69 17.31 1.38
C LYS A 97 -2.22 17.37 1.35
N LYS A 98 -2.82 17.71 0.22
CA LYS A 98 -4.28 17.76 0.06
C LYS A 98 -4.94 16.40 0.30
N LYS A 99 -4.36 15.33 -0.25
CA LYS A 99 -4.84 13.96 -0.04
C LYS A 99 -4.75 13.56 1.44
N PHE A 100 -3.64 13.89 2.09
CA PHE A 100 -3.44 13.66 3.53
C PHE A 100 -4.46 14.42 4.39
N GLU A 101 -4.63 15.72 4.16
CA GLU A 101 -5.61 16.54 4.89
C GLU A 101 -7.04 16.01 4.72
N THR A 102 -7.36 15.50 3.53
CA THR A 102 -8.66 14.89 3.24
C THR A 102 -8.85 13.58 4.01
N ALA A 103 -7.83 12.70 4.03
CA ALA A 103 -7.84 11.47 4.80
C ALA A 103 -8.04 11.74 6.30
N ILE A 104 -7.25 12.65 6.87
CA ILE A 104 -7.37 13.09 8.26
C ILE A 104 -8.77 13.68 8.54
N GLY A 105 -9.32 14.47 7.62
CA GLY A 105 -10.65 15.05 7.76
C GLY A 105 -11.78 14.01 7.82
N VAL A 106 -11.59 12.83 7.25
CA VAL A 106 -12.51 11.69 7.39
C VAL A 106 -12.28 11.00 8.75
N LEU A 107 -11.04 10.66 9.07
CA LEU A 107 -10.70 9.95 10.31
C LEU A 107 -11.09 10.71 11.59
N ARG A 108 -11.10 12.05 11.56
CA ARG A 108 -11.59 12.88 12.68
C ARG A 108 -13.09 12.78 12.93
N LYS A 109 -13.87 12.30 11.97
CA LYS A 109 -15.34 12.22 12.07
C LYS A 109 -15.81 10.83 12.50
N GLU A 110 -15.08 9.80 12.09
CA GLU A 110 -15.43 8.40 12.31
C GLU A 110 -14.85 7.91 13.64
N LYS A 111 -15.68 7.27 14.47
CA LYS A 111 -15.21 6.57 15.66
C LYS A 111 -14.77 5.17 15.25
N ILE A 112 -13.51 4.82 15.52
CA ILE A 112 -12.94 3.51 15.18
C ILE A 112 -12.76 2.69 16.45
N THR A 113 -13.34 1.49 16.48
CA THR A 113 -13.16 0.52 17.56
C THR A 113 -11.91 -0.32 17.28
N LEU A 114 -10.94 -0.31 18.18
CA LEU A 114 -9.68 -1.06 18.04
C LEU A 114 -9.81 -2.53 18.46
N ASP A 115 -10.65 -3.30 17.75
CA ASP A 115 -10.83 -4.73 17.98
C ASP A 115 -10.66 -5.57 16.70
N PRO A 116 -9.45 -6.11 16.43
CA PRO A 116 -9.21 -6.92 15.24
C PRO A 116 -9.88 -8.32 15.29
N ASN A 117 -10.41 -8.73 16.45
CA ASN A 117 -11.10 -10.01 16.60
C ASN A 117 -12.61 -9.90 16.43
N ASP A 118 -13.17 -8.70 16.48
CA ASP A 118 -14.57 -8.44 16.21
C ASP A 118 -14.79 -8.20 14.70
N PRO A 119 -15.50 -9.10 13.98
CA PRO A 119 -15.77 -8.92 12.55
C PRO A 119 -16.51 -7.62 12.23
N THR A 120 -17.35 -7.11 13.15
CA THR A 120 -18.08 -5.86 12.95
C THR A 120 -17.13 -4.67 12.97
N ALA A 121 -16.24 -4.59 13.96
CA ALA A 121 -15.21 -3.55 14.03
C ALA A 121 -14.27 -3.57 12.81
N VAL A 122 -13.89 -4.75 12.33
CA VAL A 122 -13.08 -4.91 11.10
C VAL A 122 -13.83 -4.40 9.86
N ALA A 123 -15.12 -4.73 9.72
CA ALA A 123 -15.93 -4.29 8.59
C ALA A 123 -16.18 -2.77 8.61
N GLU A 124 -16.44 -2.20 9.78
CA GLU A 124 -16.56 -0.75 9.97
C GLU A 124 -15.25 -0.04 9.60
N TYR A 125 -14.11 -0.52 10.10
CA TYR A 125 -12.81 0.04 9.76
C TYR A 125 -12.51 -0.05 8.25
N ALA A 126 -12.78 -1.19 7.62
CA ALA A 126 -12.64 -1.36 6.17
C ALA A 126 -13.48 -0.33 5.38
N LYS A 127 -14.71 -0.06 5.82
CA LYS A 127 -15.59 0.95 5.23
C LYS A 127 -15.04 2.38 5.39
N VAL A 128 -14.51 2.70 6.57
CA VAL A 128 -13.86 4.01 6.82
C VAL A 128 -12.65 4.17 5.90
N MET A 129 -11.77 3.17 5.82
CA MET A 129 -10.58 3.21 4.96
C MET A 129 -10.93 3.24 3.47
N LYS A 130 -12.01 2.60 3.05
CA LYS A 130 -12.56 2.76 1.69
C LYS A 130 -13.00 4.21 1.43
N THR A 131 -13.74 4.80 2.36
CA THR A 131 -14.20 6.20 2.26
C THR A 131 -13.02 7.17 2.22
N VAL A 132 -11.98 6.94 3.03
CA VAL A 132 -10.73 7.70 3.00
C VAL A 132 -10.12 7.64 1.61
N ARG A 133 -9.96 6.45 1.03
CA ARG A 133 -9.36 6.29 -0.31
C ARG A 133 -10.16 6.98 -1.39
N GLU A 134 -11.47 6.79 -1.41
CA GLU A 134 -12.35 7.41 -2.40
C GLU A 134 -12.31 8.94 -2.32
N LYS A 135 -12.36 9.52 -1.11
CA LYS A 135 -12.34 10.97 -0.93
C LYS A 135 -10.98 11.60 -1.19
N ALA A 136 -9.91 10.90 -0.82
CA ALA A 136 -8.54 11.35 -1.02
C ALA A 136 -7.99 11.01 -2.42
N ASP A 137 -8.82 10.47 -3.32
CA ASP A 137 -8.41 10.06 -4.67
C ASP A 137 -7.16 9.14 -4.64
N LEU A 138 -7.23 8.14 -3.76
CA LEU A 138 -6.22 7.11 -3.61
C LEU A 138 -6.70 5.83 -4.29
N PHE A 139 -5.80 5.18 -5.02
CA PHE A 139 -6.11 3.93 -5.70
C PHE A 139 -6.49 2.82 -4.71
N SER A 140 -7.48 2.01 -5.09
CA SER A 140 -7.68 0.68 -4.51
C SER A 140 -6.52 -0.25 -4.83
N GLU A 141 -6.40 -1.38 -4.12
CA GLU A 141 -5.35 -2.36 -4.42
C GLU A 141 -5.48 -2.93 -5.84
N SER A 142 -6.70 -3.16 -6.31
CA SER A 142 -6.97 -3.60 -7.70
C SER A 142 -6.52 -2.54 -8.71
N GLN A 143 -6.80 -1.25 -8.45
CA GLN A 143 -6.35 -0.14 -9.29
C GLN A 143 -4.83 0.01 -9.27
N ARG A 144 -4.16 -0.13 -8.12
CA ARG A 144 -2.69 -0.11 -8.00
C ARG A 144 -2.04 -1.23 -8.80
N ILE A 145 -2.60 -2.44 -8.76
CA ILE A 145 -2.13 -3.58 -9.55
C ILE A 145 -2.28 -3.28 -11.03
N LYS A 146 -3.46 -2.82 -11.46
CA LYS A 146 -3.73 -2.44 -12.85
C LYS A 146 -2.75 -1.37 -13.35
N TYR A 147 -2.60 -0.27 -12.60
CA TYR A 147 -1.67 0.81 -12.93
C TYR A 147 -0.24 0.30 -13.08
N THR A 148 0.23 -0.52 -12.15
CA THR A 148 1.59 -1.10 -12.21
C THR A 148 1.80 -1.95 -13.45
N ILE A 149 0.81 -2.78 -13.81
CA ILE A 149 0.86 -3.62 -15.01
C ILE A 149 0.92 -2.74 -16.25
N GLU A 150 0.01 -1.77 -16.36
CA GLU A 150 -0.09 -0.87 -17.51
C GLU A 150 1.23 -0.10 -17.71
N THR A 151 1.73 0.57 -16.68
CA THR A 151 2.99 1.36 -16.78
C THR A 151 4.19 0.49 -17.13
N ARG A 152 4.29 -0.73 -16.60
CA ARG A 152 5.45 -1.60 -16.87
C ARG A 152 5.38 -2.34 -18.19
N THR A 153 4.21 -2.38 -18.83
CA THR A 153 4.00 -3.17 -20.04
C THR A 153 3.51 -2.36 -21.23
N GLN A 154 3.34 -1.04 -21.10
CA GLN A 154 2.79 -0.17 -22.14
C GLN A 154 3.55 -0.30 -23.48
N ASP A 155 4.89 -0.41 -23.43
CA ASP A 155 5.75 -0.41 -24.61
C ASP A 155 6.04 -1.82 -25.14
N ILE A 156 5.43 -2.86 -24.56
CA ILE A 156 5.65 -4.25 -24.96
C ILE A 156 4.66 -4.63 -26.08
N PRO A 157 5.12 -4.90 -27.32
CA PRO A 157 4.21 -5.12 -28.45
C PRO A 157 3.68 -6.56 -28.56
N ASP A 158 4.44 -7.56 -28.11
CA ASP A 158 4.11 -8.98 -28.26
C ASP A 158 3.57 -9.61 -26.96
N ALA A 159 2.78 -10.67 -27.10
CA ALA A 159 2.11 -11.34 -25.99
C ALA A 159 3.08 -12.12 -25.10
N ARG A 160 4.15 -12.70 -25.66
CA ARG A 160 5.10 -13.53 -24.89
C ARG A 160 5.90 -12.66 -23.92
N SER A 161 6.50 -11.58 -24.41
CA SER A 161 7.21 -10.61 -23.58
C SER A 161 6.29 -10.00 -22.52
N TYR A 162 5.01 -9.78 -22.86
CA TYR A 162 4.01 -9.30 -21.90
C TYR A 162 3.77 -10.29 -20.76
N LEU A 163 3.56 -11.57 -21.05
CA LEU A 163 3.39 -12.60 -20.01
C LEU A 163 4.64 -12.76 -19.14
N LEU A 164 5.82 -12.69 -19.73
CA LEU A 164 7.08 -12.70 -18.97
C LEU A 164 7.21 -11.49 -18.05
N ALA A 165 6.82 -10.30 -18.51
CA ALA A 165 6.79 -9.11 -17.67
C ALA A 165 5.78 -9.23 -16.52
N LEU A 166 4.60 -9.84 -16.75
CA LEU A 166 3.63 -10.12 -15.68
C LEU A 166 4.21 -11.07 -14.63
N LYS A 167 4.92 -12.13 -15.07
CA LYS A 167 5.63 -13.04 -14.17
C LYS A 167 6.66 -12.31 -13.32
N ASP A 168 7.46 -11.45 -13.93
CA ASP A 168 8.45 -10.64 -13.20
C ASP A 168 7.81 -9.72 -12.18
N ILE A 169 6.68 -9.08 -12.52
CA ILE A 169 5.90 -8.25 -11.58
C ILE A 169 5.42 -9.08 -10.40
N ARG A 170 4.86 -10.28 -10.66
CA ARG A 170 4.37 -11.19 -9.63
C ARG A 170 5.49 -11.63 -8.68
N VAL A 171 6.61 -12.12 -9.23
CA VAL A 171 7.76 -12.60 -8.45
C VAL A 171 8.39 -11.48 -7.62
N LYS A 172 8.56 -10.28 -8.18
CA LYS A 172 9.07 -9.11 -7.45
C LYS A 172 8.15 -8.66 -6.32
N ARG A 173 6.86 -9.02 -6.36
CA ARG A 173 5.88 -8.79 -5.29
C ARG A 173 5.80 -9.95 -4.29
N GLY A 174 6.62 -10.98 -4.43
CA GLY A 174 6.62 -12.15 -3.53
C GLY A 174 5.38 -13.04 -3.66
N LEU A 175 4.59 -12.86 -4.72
CA LEU A 175 3.41 -13.68 -4.97
C LEU A 175 3.86 -15.00 -5.61
N VAL A 176 3.48 -16.15 -5.03
CA VAL A 176 3.83 -17.48 -5.55
C VAL A 176 2.72 -18.00 -6.46
N ASP A 177 3.08 -18.70 -7.55
CA ASP A 177 2.13 -19.33 -8.46
C ASP A 177 1.85 -20.75 -7.96
N GLU A 178 1.02 -20.84 -6.93
CA GLU A 178 0.65 -22.13 -6.31
C GLU A 178 -0.20 -23.00 -7.23
N LEU A 179 -0.89 -22.39 -8.21
CA LEU A 179 -1.79 -23.07 -9.12
C LEU A 179 -1.12 -23.51 -10.43
N GLY A 180 0.14 -23.11 -10.66
CA GLY A 180 0.82 -23.32 -11.94
C GLY A 180 0.15 -22.61 -13.11
N ALA A 181 -0.57 -21.52 -12.84
CA ALA A 181 -1.33 -20.78 -13.84
C ALA A 181 -0.42 -20.19 -14.92
N GLU A 182 0.81 -19.79 -14.57
CA GLU A 182 1.75 -19.22 -15.53
C GLU A 182 2.19 -20.22 -16.59
N ALA A 183 2.51 -21.45 -16.17
CA ALA A 183 2.89 -22.51 -17.10
C ALA A 183 1.73 -22.79 -18.08
N MET A 184 0.51 -22.90 -17.55
CA MET A 184 -0.68 -23.11 -18.38
C MET A 184 -0.97 -21.94 -19.34
N MET A 185 -0.73 -20.69 -18.92
CA MET A 185 -0.87 -19.52 -19.79
C MET A 185 0.19 -19.48 -20.88
N MET A 186 1.43 -19.87 -20.59
CA MET A 186 2.50 -19.97 -21.59
C MET A 186 2.22 -21.10 -22.58
N ASP A 187 1.77 -22.27 -22.12
CA ASP A 187 1.36 -23.38 -22.99
C ASP A 187 0.20 -22.98 -23.93
N ALA A 188 -0.77 -22.22 -23.41
CA ALA A 188 -1.87 -21.67 -24.19
C ALA A 188 -1.37 -20.69 -25.26
N LEU A 189 -0.40 -19.81 -24.92
CA LEU A 189 0.22 -18.91 -25.88
C LEU A 189 0.99 -19.69 -26.97
N ASP A 190 1.79 -20.68 -26.59
CA ASP A 190 2.54 -21.52 -27.51
C ASP A 190 1.63 -22.23 -28.52
N LYS A 191 0.46 -22.68 -28.08
CA LYS A 191 -0.56 -23.28 -28.95
C LYS A 191 -1.07 -22.27 -29.99
N VAL A 192 -1.38 -21.05 -29.57
CA VAL A 192 -1.88 -19.99 -30.46
C VAL A 192 -0.79 -19.56 -31.45
N GLU A 193 0.45 -19.38 -31.00
CA GLU A 193 1.55 -19.01 -31.89
C GLU A 193 1.89 -20.10 -32.92
N LYS A 194 1.75 -21.38 -32.55
CA LYS A 194 1.88 -22.51 -33.49
C LYS A 194 0.80 -22.49 -34.57
N GLU A 195 -0.44 -22.17 -34.19
CA GLU A 195 -1.56 -22.04 -35.14
C GLU A 195 -1.35 -20.83 -36.08
N LEU A 196 -0.87 -19.71 -35.55
CA LEU A 196 -0.61 -18.49 -36.32
C LEU A 196 0.68 -18.55 -37.15
N LYS A 197 1.59 -19.48 -36.84
CA LYS A 197 2.95 -19.61 -37.42
C LYS A 197 3.80 -18.33 -37.30
N LYS A 198 3.48 -17.48 -36.32
CA LYS A 198 4.18 -16.22 -36.02
C LYS A 198 3.98 -15.84 -34.54
N PRO A 199 4.86 -15.01 -33.96
CA PRO A 199 4.62 -14.43 -32.64
C PRO A 199 3.32 -13.64 -32.60
N LEU A 200 2.60 -13.74 -31.47
CA LEU A 200 1.34 -13.03 -31.30
C LEU A 200 1.58 -11.58 -30.86
N LEU A 201 1.16 -10.61 -31.66
CA LEU A 201 1.17 -9.20 -31.28
C LEU A 201 -0.09 -8.83 -30.49
N ARG A 202 0.05 -7.95 -29.47
CA ARG A 202 -1.07 -7.51 -28.61
C ARG A 202 -2.11 -6.67 -29.34
N ASN A 203 -1.76 -6.08 -30.47
CA ASN A 203 -2.69 -5.35 -31.33
C ASN A 203 -3.41 -6.26 -32.35
N ASP A 204 -3.04 -7.55 -32.47
CA ASP A 204 -3.72 -8.52 -33.33
C ASP A 204 -5.03 -8.96 -32.69
N LYS A 205 -6.12 -8.29 -33.05
CA LYS A 205 -7.46 -8.56 -32.49
C LYS A 205 -7.90 -10.01 -32.65
N LYS A 206 -7.56 -10.67 -33.77
CA LYS A 206 -7.97 -12.05 -34.05
C LYS A 206 -7.14 -13.03 -33.24
N GLY A 207 -5.81 -12.87 -33.25
CA GLY A 207 -4.92 -13.72 -32.45
C GLY A 207 -5.17 -13.58 -30.94
N MET A 208 -5.41 -12.37 -30.45
CA MET A 208 -5.75 -12.13 -29.04
C MET A 208 -7.10 -12.74 -28.65
N ALA A 209 -8.06 -12.84 -29.57
CA ALA A 209 -9.32 -13.54 -29.31
C ALA A 209 -9.11 -15.05 -29.14
N LEU A 210 -8.23 -15.66 -29.94
CA LEU A 210 -7.84 -17.07 -29.76
C LEU A 210 -7.13 -17.29 -28.42
N LEU A 211 -6.17 -16.43 -28.07
CA LEU A 211 -5.48 -16.49 -26.78
C LEU A 211 -6.45 -16.38 -25.61
N LYS A 212 -7.39 -15.42 -25.69
CA LYS A 212 -8.42 -15.25 -24.65
C LYS A 212 -9.27 -16.52 -24.49
N ALA A 213 -9.66 -17.16 -25.59
CA ALA A 213 -10.43 -18.41 -25.53
C ALA A 213 -9.65 -19.57 -24.89
N GLU A 214 -8.33 -19.66 -25.11
CA GLU A 214 -7.49 -20.64 -24.41
C GLU A 214 -7.32 -20.28 -22.92
N PHE A 215 -7.17 -19.00 -22.58
CA PHE A 215 -7.14 -18.55 -21.18
C PHE A 215 -8.45 -18.81 -20.44
N ASP A 216 -9.60 -18.67 -21.10
CA ASP A 216 -10.90 -19.01 -20.50
C ASP A 216 -10.97 -20.51 -20.13
N LYS A 217 -10.38 -21.39 -20.94
CA LYS A 217 -10.26 -22.83 -20.60
C LYS A 217 -9.32 -23.06 -19.42
N VAL A 218 -8.20 -22.34 -19.34
CA VAL A 218 -7.27 -22.39 -18.19
C VAL A 218 -7.99 -21.91 -16.92
N ASN A 219 -8.70 -20.79 -16.98
CA ASN A 219 -9.48 -20.25 -15.87
C ASN A 219 -10.53 -21.25 -15.37
N GLN A 220 -11.27 -21.89 -16.29
CA GLN A 220 -12.22 -22.96 -15.93
C GLN A 220 -11.55 -24.13 -15.20
N LYS A 221 -10.40 -24.59 -15.68
CA LYS A 221 -9.64 -25.68 -15.02
C LYS A 221 -9.17 -25.30 -13.62
N LEU A 222 -8.78 -24.05 -13.43
CA LEU A 222 -8.31 -23.52 -12.14
C LEU A 222 -9.45 -23.10 -11.22
N GLY A 223 -10.71 -23.20 -11.65
CA GLY A 223 -11.87 -22.70 -10.89
C GLY A 223 -11.89 -21.18 -10.72
N ILE A 224 -11.16 -20.44 -11.58
CA ILE A 224 -11.10 -18.99 -11.55
C ILE A 224 -12.28 -18.45 -12.37
N ARG A 225 -13.15 -17.67 -11.72
CA ARG A 225 -14.29 -17.00 -12.35
C ARG A 225 -14.14 -15.50 -12.22
N LYS A 226 -14.35 -14.77 -13.32
CA LYS A 226 -14.21 -13.31 -13.33
C LYS A 226 -15.28 -12.65 -12.47
N GLU A 227 -16.42 -13.30 -12.33
CA GLU A 227 -17.57 -12.85 -11.55
C GLU A 227 -17.26 -12.82 -10.04
N ASP A 228 -16.27 -13.60 -9.59
CA ASP A 228 -15.86 -13.64 -8.18
C ASP A 228 -14.85 -12.54 -7.82
N LEU A 229 -14.32 -11.77 -8.78
CA LEU A 229 -13.35 -10.68 -8.52
C LEU A 229 -13.81 -9.67 -7.46
N PRO A 230 -15.06 -9.13 -7.50
CA PRO A 230 -15.53 -8.21 -6.48
C PRO A 230 -15.53 -8.81 -5.06
N LYS A 231 -15.84 -10.10 -4.96
CA LYS A 231 -15.82 -10.84 -3.70
C LYS A 231 -14.39 -10.99 -3.17
N TYR A 232 -13.42 -11.29 -4.04
CA TYR A 232 -12.01 -11.37 -3.63
C TYR A 232 -11.45 -10.00 -3.23
N GLU A 233 -11.86 -8.93 -3.91
CA GLU A 233 -11.50 -7.57 -3.54
C GLU A 233 -12.04 -7.24 -2.14
N GLU A 234 -13.33 -7.48 -1.87
CA GLU A 234 -13.90 -7.27 -0.54
C GLU A 234 -13.19 -8.10 0.55
N GLN A 235 -12.88 -9.37 0.29
CA GLN A 235 -12.13 -10.20 1.22
C GLN A 235 -10.71 -9.69 1.49
N LEU A 236 -10.05 -9.15 0.46
CA LEU A 236 -8.73 -8.56 0.60
C LEU A 236 -8.79 -7.30 1.47
N GLU A 237 -9.78 -6.44 1.24
CA GLU A 237 -10.01 -5.23 2.02
C GLU A 237 -10.24 -5.54 3.51
N LEU A 238 -11.04 -6.57 3.81
CA LEU A 238 -11.25 -7.01 5.20
C LEU A 238 -9.98 -7.56 5.85
N LYS A 239 -9.15 -8.29 5.09
CA LYS A 239 -7.85 -8.80 5.60
C LYS A 239 -6.87 -7.67 5.89
N ILE A 240 -6.79 -6.68 5.01
CA ILE A 240 -5.95 -5.50 5.19
C ILE A 240 -6.45 -4.72 6.42
N ALA A 241 -7.75 -4.44 6.49
CA ALA A 241 -8.38 -3.77 7.63
C ALA A 241 -8.08 -4.46 8.96
N LYS A 242 -8.19 -5.80 9.00
CA LYS A 242 -7.85 -6.57 10.19
C LYS A 242 -6.38 -6.42 10.57
N ALA A 243 -5.46 -6.59 9.62
CA ALA A 243 -4.02 -6.47 9.88
C ALA A 243 -3.65 -5.07 10.39
N GLN A 244 -4.22 -4.03 9.80
CA GLN A 244 -4.04 -2.64 10.24
C GLN A 244 -4.59 -2.41 11.65
N LEU A 245 -5.76 -2.97 11.99
CA LEU A 245 -6.29 -2.92 13.35
C LEU A 245 -5.42 -3.70 14.36
N GLU A 246 -4.80 -4.82 13.96
CA GLU A 246 -3.85 -5.55 14.80
C GLU A 246 -2.62 -4.70 15.11
N GLU A 247 -2.07 -3.99 14.11
CA GLU A 247 -0.95 -3.07 14.28
C GLU A 247 -1.33 -1.87 15.15
N LEU A 248 -2.46 -1.20 14.87
CA LEU A 248 -2.96 -0.08 15.67
C LEU A 248 -3.19 -0.48 17.14
N LYS A 249 -3.76 -1.66 17.37
CA LYS A 249 -3.97 -2.19 18.73
C LYS A 249 -2.63 -2.44 19.42
N LYS A 250 -1.67 -3.05 18.74
CA LYS A 250 -0.34 -3.34 19.29
C LYS A 250 0.35 -2.03 19.71
N ASP A 251 0.38 -1.04 18.84
CA ASP A 251 1.04 0.23 19.10
C ASP A 251 0.35 1.01 20.23
N ALA A 252 -0.99 0.98 20.28
CA ALA A 252 -1.74 1.55 21.40
C ALA A 252 -1.38 0.89 22.74
N VAL A 253 -1.27 -0.45 22.78
CA VAL A 253 -0.84 -1.18 23.98
C VAL A 253 0.59 -0.81 24.37
N GLU A 254 1.53 -0.76 23.42
CA GLU A 254 2.92 -0.41 23.69
C GLU A 254 3.06 1.03 24.23
N ALA A 255 2.29 1.97 23.68
CA ALA A 255 2.24 3.35 24.16
C ALA A 255 1.68 3.43 25.61
N MET A 256 0.59 2.70 25.87
CA MET A 256 -0.03 2.59 27.19
C MET A 256 0.93 1.98 28.23
N ASP A 257 1.60 0.88 27.90
CA ASP A 257 2.58 0.23 28.78
C ASP A 257 3.78 1.14 29.07
N THR A 258 4.17 1.96 28.09
CA THR A 258 5.23 2.96 28.28
C THR A 258 4.80 4.09 29.21
N GLN A 259 3.53 4.53 29.12
CA GLN A 259 2.99 5.56 30.01
C GLN A 259 2.89 5.06 31.45
N LYS A 260 2.41 3.83 31.66
CA LYS A 260 2.29 3.20 32.99
C LYS A 260 3.61 3.10 33.75
N LYS A 261 4.75 3.05 33.05
CA LYS A 261 6.08 3.00 33.67
C LYS A 261 6.53 4.32 34.30
N ARG A 262 5.87 5.44 33.99
CA ARG A 262 6.23 6.75 34.56
C ARG A 262 5.65 6.87 35.97
N GLU A 263 6.45 7.37 36.90
CA GLU A 263 6.06 7.57 38.32
C GLU A 263 4.73 8.30 38.47
N GLU A 264 4.48 9.29 37.61
CA GLU A 264 3.27 10.12 37.58
C GLU A 264 1.97 9.34 37.32
N PHE A 265 2.04 8.14 36.72
CA PHE A 265 0.87 7.35 36.28
C PHE A 265 0.85 5.94 36.86
N LYS A 266 1.65 5.65 37.90
CA LYS A 266 1.79 4.29 38.44
C LYS A 266 0.52 3.74 39.10
N ASP A 267 -0.28 4.62 39.69
CA ASP A 267 -1.52 4.26 40.39
C ASP A 267 -2.77 4.42 39.52
N GLU A 268 -2.62 4.84 38.26
CA GLU A 268 -3.73 4.96 37.31
C GLU A 268 -4.05 3.63 36.64
N GLU A 269 -5.35 3.30 36.58
CA GLU A 269 -5.84 2.16 35.81
C GLU A 269 -5.81 2.50 34.32
N MET A 270 -5.13 1.68 33.52
CA MET A 270 -5.04 1.90 32.09
C MET A 270 -6.38 1.59 31.41
N PRO A 271 -6.87 2.47 30.52
CA PRO A 271 -8.10 2.22 29.79
C PRO A 271 -7.98 1.01 28.86
N ASP A 272 -9.12 0.35 28.59
CA ASP A 272 -9.18 -0.70 27.57
C ASP A 272 -8.88 -0.09 26.18
N VAL A 273 -8.02 -0.73 25.40
CA VAL A 273 -7.67 -0.32 24.02
C VAL A 273 -8.92 -0.09 23.17
N LYS A 274 -9.98 -0.90 23.35
CA LYS A 274 -11.25 -0.78 22.61
C LYS A 274 -12.01 0.50 22.94
N SER A 275 -11.76 1.08 24.11
CA SER A 275 -12.39 2.33 24.54
C SER A 275 -11.67 3.57 24.01
N LEU A 276 -10.46 3.41 23.46
CA LEU A 276 -9.69 4.51 22.90
C LEU A 276 -10.40 5.09 21.68
N ASP A 277 -10.44 6.42 21.63
CA ASP A 277 -10.97 7.15 20.50
C ASP A 277 -9.82 7.80 19.74
N ILE A 278 -9.51 7.27 18.55
CA ILE A 278 -8.40 7.77 17.72
C ILE A 278 -8.53 9.27 17.41
N ARG A 279 -9.75 9.83 17.45
CA ARG A 279 -10.01 11.24 17.18
C ARG A 279 -9.36 12.16 18.20
N ASN A 280 -9.09 11.66 19.41
CA ASN A 280 -8.38 12.42 20.44
C ASN A 280 -6.88 12.58 20.16
N PHE A 281 -6.35 11.86 19.16
CA PHE A 281 -4.92 11.82 18.84
C PHE A 281 -4.56 12.48 17.50
N ILE A 282 -5.56 12.94 16.73
CA ILE A 282 -5.42 13.48 15.36
C ILE A 282 -5.72 14.99 15.29
#